data_AF-A0A3N1XRH0-F1
#
_entry.id   AF-A0A3N1XRH0-F1
#
_cell.length_a   1.000
_cell.length_b   1.000
_cell.length_c   1.000
_cell.angle_alpha   90.00
_cell.angle_beta   90.00
_cell.angle_gamma   90.00
#
_symmetry.space_group_name_H-M   'P 1'
#
loop_
_entity.id
_entity.type
_entity.pdbx_description
1 polymer ?
#
loop_
_entity_poly.entity_id
_entity_poly.type
_entity_poly.pdbx_seq_one_letter_code
_entity_poly.pdbx_strand_id
1 'polypeptide(L)'
;MDNKNKEMKAIENERRIDHLRNIVEKQTRTERHLEEHSDISKSPENIAHAKELQWERENEIQNLKDKIVHGGQSQNKQLENTEKRLVYTEGYLNHNASHMDKESFKNTKEKQEHRKEQIDSLK
;
A
#
# COMPACT_ATOMS: atom_id res chain seq x y z
N MET A 1 -14.58 33.43 0.25
CA MET A 1 -13.60 32.47 0.76
C MET A 1 -13.76 31.08 0.10
N ASP A 2 -14.95 30.75 -0.40
CA ASP A 2 -15.27 29.41 -0.93
C ASP A 2 -14.56 29.03 -2.24
N ASN A 3 -14.26 30.00 -3.11
CA ASN A 3 -13.62 29.71 -4.39
C ASN A 3 -12.16 29.24 -4.24
N LYS A 4 -11.40 29.83 -3.30
CA LYS A 4 -10.02 29.43 -3.01
C LYS A 4 -9.94 28.02 -2.43
N ASN A 5 -10.88 27.63 -1.57
CA ASN A 5 -10.95 26.27 -1.03
C ASN A 5 -11.28 25.23 -2.11
N LYS A 6 -12.14 25.60 -3.07
CA LYS A 6 -12.49 24.72 -4.20
C LYS A 6 -11.31 24.52 -5.16
N GLU A 7 -10.58 25.58 -5.45
CA GLU A 7 -9.36 25.57 -6.26
C GLU A 7 -8.24 24.75 -5.59
N MET A 8 -8.03 24.92 -4.28
CA MET A 8 -7.08 24.11 -3.52
C MET A 8 -7.40 22.62 -3.53
N LYS A 9 -8.68 22.24 -3.38
CA LYS A 9 -9.11 20.83 -3.48
C LYS A 9 -8.89 20.26 -4.88
N ALA A 10 -9.08 21.07 -5.93
CA ALA A 10 -8.84 20.64 -7.31
C ALA A 10 -7.35 20.34 -7.54
N ILE A 11 -6.45 21.22 -7.10
CA ILE A 11 -4.99 21.02 -7.17
C ILE A 11 -4.56 19.78 -6.36
N GLU A 12 -5.15 19.58 -5.18
CA GLU A 12 -4.85 18.39 -4.38
C GLU A 12 -5.30 17.11 -5.07
N ASN A 13 -6.49 17.10 -5.68
CA ASN A 13 -6.99 15.96 -6.44
C ASN A 13 -6.16 15.70 -7.70
N GLU A 14 -5.68 16.72 -8.40
CA GLU A 14 -4.76 16.57 -9.53
C GLU A 14 -3.48 15.83 -9.10
N ARG A 15 -2.86 16.25 -8.00
CA ARG A 15 -1.68 15.56 -7.42
C ARG A 15 -1.98 14.12 -7.03
N ARG A 16 -3.16 13.85 -6.46
CA ARG A 16 -3.59 12.48 -6.11
C ARG A 16 -3.79 11.62 -7.37
N ILE A 17 -4.29 12.19 -8.47
CA ILE A 17 -4.44 11.50 -9.76
C ILE A 17 -3.07 11.18 -10.36
N ASP A 18 -2.12 12.12 -10.34
CA ASP A 18 -0.75 11.86 -10.81
C ASP A 18 -0.07 10.75 -10.00
N HIS A 19 -0.28 10.75 -8.68
CA HIS A 19 0.23 9.69 -7.81
C HIS A 19 -0.42 8.34 -8.10
N LEU A 20 -1.74 8.33 -8.31
CA LEU A 20 -2.48 7.14 -8.71
C LEU A 20 -1.93 6.56 -10.03
N ARG A 21 -1.68 7.39 -11.04
CA ARG A 21 -1.07 6.97 -12.32
C ARG A 21 0.28 6.30 -12.08
N ASN A 22 1.15 6.91 -11.29
CA ASN A 22 2.48 6.38 -10.97
C ASN A 22 2.42 5.00 -10.29
N ILE A 23 1.52 4.82 -9.33
CA ILE A 23 1.37 3.53 -8.64
C ILE A 23 0.84 2.46 -9.60
N VAL A 24 -0.17 2.78 -10.42
CA VAL A 24 -0.73 1.84 -11.40
C VAL A 24 0.32 1.41 -12.43
N GLU A 25 1.16 2.34 -12.91
CA GLU A 25 2.26 2.03 -13.82
C GLU A 25 3.29 1.08 -13.17
N LYS A 26 3.67 1.35 -11.92
CA LYS A 26 4.58 0.47 -11.16
C LYS A 26 3.97 -0.91 -10.92
N GLN A 27 2.68 -0.97 -10.58
CA GLN A 27 1.96 -2.22 -10.38
C GLN A 27 1.93 -3.04 -11.67
N THR A 28 1.52 -2.44 -12.78
CA THR A 28 1.46 -3.11 -14.08
C THR A 28 2.84 -3.64 -14.50
N ARG A 29 3.92 -2.86 -14.27
CA ARG A 29 5.29 -3.29 -14.59
C ARG A 29 5.74 -4.50 -13.76
N THR A 30 5.41 -4.52 -12.47
CA THR A 30 5.77 -5.65 -11.60
C THR A 30 4.94 -6.89 -11.92
N GLU A 31 3.65 -6.76 -12.24
CA GLU A 31 2.79 -7.86 -12.71
C GLU A 31 3.37 -8.48 -13.99
N ARG A 32 3.65 -7.67 -15.00
CA ARG A 32 4.28 -8.14 -16.24
C ARG A 32 5.62 -8.83 -15.99
N HIS A 33 6.45 -8.27 -15.09
CA HIS A 33 7.73 -8.89 -14.75
C HIS A 33 7.54 -10.28 -14.11
N LEU A 34 6.54 -10.44 -13.24
CA LEU A 34 6.21 -11.74 -12.64
C LEU A 34 5.65 -12.74 -13.65
N GLU A 35 4.89 -12.27 -14.66
CA GLU A 35 4.39 -13.11 -15.75
C GLU A 35 5.53 -13.57 -16.67
N GLU A 36 6.33 -12.63 -17.18
CA GLU A 36 7.38 -12.85 -18.18
C GLU A 36 8.62 -13.57 -17.62
N HIS A 37 8.89 -13.45 -16.33
CA HIS A 37 10.08 -14.03 -15.69
C HIS A 37 9.75 -15.05 -14.60
N SER A 38 8.54 -15.61 -14.61
CA SER A 38 8.10 -16.67 -13.70
C SER A 38 9.10 -17.83 -13.62
N ASP A 39 9.79 -18.14 -14.72
CA ASP A 39 10.80 -19.20 -14.83
C ASP A 39 12.18 -18.84 -14.23
N ILE A 40 12.47 -17.54 -14.10
CA ILE A 40 13.79 -16.99 -13.70
C ILE A 40 13.77 -16.50 -12.25
N SER A 41 12.60 -16.13 -11.72
CA SER A 41 12.38 -15.79 -10.30
C SER A 41 12.44 -17.04 -9.40
N LYS A 42 13.60 -17.69 -9.32
CA LYS A 42 13.81 -18.94 -8.57
C LYS A 42 13.86 -18.78 -7.05
N SER A 43 13.85 -17.55 -6.53
CA SER A 43 13.82 -17.27 -5.10
C SER A 43 12.36 -17.05 -4.68
N PRO A 44 11.76 -17.98 -3.90
CA PRO A 44 10.43 -17.81 -3.32
C PRO A 44 10.30 -16.49 -2.57
N GLU A 45 11.38 -16.02 -1.94
CA GLU A 45 11.44 -14.76 -1.19
C GLU A 45 11.20 -13.55 -2.08
N ASN A 46 11.81 -13.51 -3.27
CA ASN A 46 11.63 -12.41 -4.22
C ASN A 46 10.19 -12.36 -4.77
N ILE A 47 9.59 -13.52 -5.03
CA ILE A 47 8.19 -13.60 -5.46
C ILE A 47 7.26 -13.15 -4.34
N ALA A 48 7.51 -13.59 -3.11
CA ALA A 48 6.74 -13.22 -1.95
C ALA A 48 6.81 -11.70 -1.71
N HIS A 49 8.01 -11.12 -1.77
CA HIS A 49 8.22 -9.68 -1.62
C HIS A 49 7.52 -8.89 -2.74
N ALA A 50 7.61 -9.35 -3.99
CA ALA A 50 6.91 -8.72 -5.10
C ALA A 50 5.39 -8.73 -4.89
N LYS A 51 4.81 -9.84 -4.40
CA LYS A 51 3.39 -9.94 -4.06
C LYS A 51 3.00 -8.98 -2.92
N GLU A 52 3.82 -8.86 -1.89
CA GLU A 52 3.59 -7.89 -0.81
C GLU A 52 3.58 -6.46 -1.35
N LEU A 53 4.57 -6.11 -2.18
CA LEU A 53 4.66 -4.78 -2.78
C LEU A 53 3.44 -4.47 -3.68
N GLN A 54 2.97 -5.44 -4.45
CA GLN A 54 1.74 -5.28 -5.25
C GLN A 54 0.52 -5.06 -4.38
N TRP A 55 0.42 -5.76 -3.27
CA TRP A 55 -0.67 -5.60 -2.33
C TRP A 55 -0.62 -4.22 -1.62
N GLU A 56 0.57 -3.73 -1.24
CA GLU A 56 0.75 -2.38 -0.69
C GLU A 56 0.27 -1.31 -1.70
N ARG A 57 0.62 -1.48 -2.98
CA ARG A 57 0.19 -0.59 -4.08
C ARG A 57 -1.31 -0.60 -4.31
N GLU A 58 -1.95 -1.77 -4.31
CA GLU A 58 -3.41 -1.88 -4.45
C GLU A 58 -4.14 -1.13 -3.33
N ASN A 59 -3.67 -1.27 -2.09
CA ASN A 59 -4.23 -0.49 -0.98
C ASN A 59 -4.00 1.00 -1.15
N GLU A 60 -2.82 1.41 -1.61
CA GLU A 60 -2.53 2.83 -1.87
C GLU A 60 -3.46 3.39 -2.96
N ILE A 61 -3.72 2.64 -4.02
CA ILE A 61 -4.70 2.95 -5.08
C ILE A 61 -6.09 3.14 -4.49
N GLN A 62 -6.59 2.20 -3.67
CA GLN A 62 -7.92 2.34 -3.08
C GLN A 62 -8.02 3.55 -2.15
N ASN A 63 -6.98 3.79 -1.33
CA ASN A 63 -6.92 4.99 -0.48
C ASN A 63 -6.95 6.29 -1.29
N LEU A 64 -6.22 6.35 -2.42
CA LEU A 64 -6.21 7.53 -3.28
C LEU A 64 -7.56 7.74 -3.96
N LYS A 65 -8.16 6.68 -4.50
CA LYS A 65 -9.52 6.73 -5.06
C LYS A 65 -10.51 7.26 -4.04
N ASP A 66 -10.47 6.73 -2.83
CA ASP A 66 -11.32 7.15 -1.72
C ASP A 66 -11.13 8.63 -1.36
N LYS A 67 -9.87 9.10 -1.31
CA LYS A 67 -9.55 10.51 -1.04
C LYS A 67 -10.04 11.44 -2.16
N ILE A 68 -9.90 11.02 -3.42
CA ILE A 68 -10.33 11.80 -4.59
C ILE A 68 -11.86 11.93 -4.62
N VAL A 69 -12.57 10.81 -4.47
CA VAL A 69 -14.04 10.75 -4.58
C VAL A 69 -14.71 11.44 -3.39
N HIS A 70 -14.21 11.21 -2.18
CA HIS A 70 -14.88 11.67 -0.95
C HIS A 70 -14.22 12.91 -0.32
N GLY A 71 -13.12 13.42 -0.90
CA GLY A 71 -12.46 14.66 -0.47
C GLY A 71 -11.55 14.54 0.76
N GLY A 72 -11.06 13.33 1.07
CA GLY A 72 -10.37 13.02 2.34
C GLY A 72 -11.33 12.31 3.29
N GLN A 73 -10.98 11.08 3.68
CA GLN A 73 -11.89 10.10 4.28
C GLN A 73 -12.27 10.38 5.74
N SER A 74 -13.44 9.85 6.13
CA SER A 74 -13.82 9.65 7.53
C SER A 74 -12.87 8.63 8.19
N GLN A 75 -12.62 8.78 9.49
CA GLN A 75 -11.71 7.92 10.26
C GLN A 75 -11.97 6.42 10.03
N ASN A 76 -13.23 6.02 9.86
CA ASN A 76 -13.63 4.61 9.67
C ASN A 76 -12.99 3.93 8.45
N LYS A 77 -12.94 4.58 7.28
CA LYS A 77 -12.34 3.96 6.09
C LYS A 77 -10.82 3.89 6.20
N GLN A 78 -10.21 4.86 6.87
CA GLN A 78 -8.77 4.84 7.16
C GLN A 78 -8.43 3.71 8.14
N LEU A 79 -9.26 3.49 9.15
CA LEU A 79 -9.15 2.40 10.10
C LEU A 79 -9.25 1.05 9.38
N GLU A 80 -10.31 0.82 8.60
CA GLU A 80 -10.52 -0.45 7.87
C GLU A 80 -9.35 -0.77 6.93
N ASN A 81 -8.85 0.22 6.18
CA ASN A 81 -7.70 0.04 5.28
C ASN A 81 -6.40 -0.22 6.05
N THR A 82 -6.26 0.26 7.28
CA THR A 82 -5.07 0.01 8.11
C THR A 82 -5.15 -1.37 8.75
N GLU A 83 -6.33 -1.81 9.20
CA GLU A 83 -6.58 -3.16 9.72
C GLU A 83 -6.32 -4.24 8.66
N LYS A 84 -6.80 -4.04 7.42
CA LYS A 84 -6.48 -4.95 6.30
C LYS A 84 -4.97 -5.09 6.07
N ARG A 85 -4.20 -3.99 6.25
CA ARG A 85 -2.72 -3.95 6.14
C ARG A 85 -1.99 -4.57 7.30
N LEU A 86 -2.61 -4.63 8.45
CA LEU A 86 -2.08 -5.39 9.57
C LEU A 86 -2.21 -6.89 9.26
N VAL A 87 -3.43 -7.36 9.04
CA VAL A 87 -3.75 -8.80 8.87
C VAL A 87 -2.96 -9.44 7.73
N TYR A 88 -2.89 -8.80 6.55
CA TYR A 88 -2.20 -9.38 5.40
C TYR A 88 -0.70 -9.54 5.65
N THR A 89 -0.04 -8.50 6.18
CA THR A 89 1.40 -8.54 6.45
C THR A 89 1.74 -9.48 7.61
N GLU A 90 0.86 -9.66 8.60
CA GLU A 90 1.03 -10.74 9.60
C GLU A 90 1.04 -12.12 8.93
N GLY A 91 0.10 -12.38 8.03
CA GLY A 91 0.09 -13.62 7.23
C GLY A 91 1.38 -13.80 6.43
N TYR A 92 1.84 -12.74 5.76
CA TYR A 92 3.11 -12.75 5.03
C TYR A 92 4.31 -13.08 5.93
N LEU A 93 4.44 -12.41 7.08
CA LEU A 93 5.51 -12.66 8.04
C LEU A 93 5.47 -14.11 8.53
N ASN A 94 4.29 -14.64 8.85
CA ASN A 94 4.13 -16.01 9.34
C ASN A 94 4.63 -17.06 8.32
N HIS A 95 4.48 -16.79 7.03
CA HIS A 95 4.91 -17.71 5.97
C HIS A 95 6.36 -17.53 5.54
N ASN A 96 6.92 -16.32 5.64
CA ASN A 96 8.19 -15.98 5.02
C ASN A 96 9.32 -15.66 6.02
N ALA A 97 9.02 -15.45 7.30
CA ALA A 97 10.00 -15.01 8.30
C ALA A 97 11.27 -15.87 8.38
N SER A 98 11.16 -17.19 8.19
CA SER A 98 12.31 -18.11 8.24
C SER A 98 13.26 -17.99 7.04
N HIS A 99 12.80 -17.39 5.94
CA HIS A 99 13.55 -17.25 4.69
C HIS A 99 13.92 -15.80 4.38
N MET A 100 13.34 -14.83 5.10
CA MET A 100 13.68 -13.41 4.93
C MET A 100 15.05 -13.09 5.52
N ASP A 101 15.74 -12.16 4.88
CA ASP A 101 16.92 -11.56 5.47
C ASP A 101 16.54 -10.72 6.71
N LYS A 102 17.52 -10.53 7.58
CA LYS A 102 17.33 -9.89 8.89
C LYS A 102 16.85 -8.44 8.77
N GLU A 103 17.29 -7.72 7.74
CA GLU A 103 16.93 -6.31 7.53
C GLU A 103 15.48 -6.18 7.06
N SER A 104 15.08 -6.97 6.05
CA SER A 104 13.70 -7.03 5.58
C SER A 104 12.74 -7.45 6.70
N PHE A 105 13.10 -8.47 7.49
CA PHE A 105 12.29 -8.90 8.64
C PHE A 105 12.10 -7.77 9.66
N LYS A 106 13.17 -7.05 10.00
CA LYS A 106 13.12 -5.92 10.95
C LYS A 106 12.23 -4.79 10.41
N ASN A 107 12.44 -4.37 9.16
CA ASN A 107 11.70 -3.28 8.54
C ASN A 107 10.20 -3.61 8.43
N THR A 108 9.85 -4.86 8.09
CA THR A 108 8.45 -5.29 8.02
C THR A 108 7.81 -5.32 9.42
N LYS A 109 8.54 -5.73 10.46
CA LYS A 109 8.06 -5.64 11.86
C LYS A 109 7.85 -4.20 12.31
N GLU A 110 8.77 -3.29 12.03
CA GLU A 110 8.62 -1.86 12.36
C GLU A 110 7.41 -1.25 11.67
N LYS A 111 7.20 -1.54 10.37
CA LYS A 111 5.99 -1.14 9.64
C LYS A 111 4.71 -1.67 10.30
N GLN A 112 4.73 -2.88 10.84
CA GLN A 112 3.57 -3.48 11.52
C GLN A 112 3.26 -2.75 12.83
N GLU A 113 4.27 -2.40 13.62
CA GLU A 113 4.06 -1.63 14.85
C GLU A 113 3.49 -0.24 14.56
N HIS A 114 4.01 0.47 13.55
CA HIS A 114 3.43 1.75 13.14
C HIS A 114 1.95 1.63 12.68
N ARG A 115 1.56 0.52 12.05
CA ARG A 115 0.17 0.27 11.67
C ARG A 115 -0.73 0.04 12.89
N LYS A 116 -0.24 -0.63 13.93
CA LYS A 116 -0.97 -0.79 15.20
C LYS A 116 -1.18 0.54 15.90
N GLU A 117 -0.12 1.34 16.02
CA GLU A 117 -0.20 2.70 16.57
C GLU A 117 -1.20 3.56 15.79
N GLN A 118 -1.19 3.46 14.45
CA GLN A 118 -2.15 4.17 13.61
C GLN A 118 -3.59 3.70 13.85
N ILE A 119 -3.84 2.39 13.98
CA ILE A 119 -5.16 1.83 14.32
C ILE A 119 -5.63 2.37 15.67
N ASP A 120 -4.78 2.35 16.69
CA ASP A 120 -5.12 2.82 18.03
C ASP A 120 -5.40 4.34 18.05
N SER A 121 -4.72 5.12 17.21
CA SER A 121 -5.01 6.56 17.04
C SER A 121 -6.31 6.88 16.30
N LEU A 122 -6.86 5.90 15.56
CA LEU A 122 -8.08 6.04 14.76
C LEU A 122 -9.32 5.48 15.44
N LYS A 123 -9.16 4.71 16.53
CA LYS A 123 -10.23 4.20 17.40
C LYS A 123 -10.68 5.25 18.40
#